data_AF-A0A2V7RVG9-F1
#
_entry.id   AF-A0A2V7RVG9-F1
#
_cell.length_a   1.000
_cell.length_b   1.000
_cell.length_c   1.000
_cell.angle_alpha   90.00
_cell.angle_beta   90.00
_cell.angle_gamma   90.00
#
_symmetry.space_group_name_H-M   'P 1'
#
loop_
_entity.id
_entity.type
_entity.pdbx_description
1 polymer ?
#
loop_
_entity_poly.entity_id
_entity_poly.type
_entity_poly.pdbx_seq_one_letter_code
_entity_poly.pdbx_strand_id
1 'polypeptide(L)'
;MAIKGSLKEASLPDVLQLLAMGKKTGCLAVTHRSNFGYIFFEKGRICYASIVNRRDRLGDLLVKNSVISQEQLEAAVAAQSKGRDKRIGELLVEHGSLTREELHQYVRRQIEEAVYFLFTWMQGTFNFEADVHPEEQDLLVSINPESLLLEGARRMDEWNLVEKKIPSFDLVFETDQSRLTASDAELTEEQRTVLELIDGQRDVQGIIEESGLVEFEVGKALYGLLTAGFVHRVGRTKANADPQVSETRVEEHRNLGVAFYKTGMLDEALRELRRVLELRATDASARFFIGVALARQGKWAEATATLKEAAGQPGVRYAVLHNLAYVLERQGRYAEAQAALEEAARRGGAADPRVQTSTGIVALLAGDVVSADSALGAARPLFGNRPPTAPWFHYAALTAALLGDHQRATKLLSEGLAAHPHAAALHNNLAVVHERQGQFDEALATLEKGIQEDPGLAQLQKNLGDLLYRVGRYDDAFEAYQRAVKSNPDIGGDVYLKLGNIRFRRQDRDEAVRCWERALELDPDNAIVRTNLESVRQVLG
;
A
#
# COMPACT_ATOMS: atom_id res chain seq x y z
N MET A 1 -6.22 -12.11 -7.75
CA MET A 1 -7.06 -12.98 -6.89
C MET A 1 -6.36 -13.05 -5.55
N ALA A 2 -7.04 -12.63 -4.47
CA ALA A 2 -6.48 -12.65 -3.13
C ALA A 2 -6.35 -14.09 -2.64
N ILE A 3 -5.21 -14.44 -2.05
CA ILE A 3 -4.95 -15.79 -1.51
C ILE A 3 -4.95 -15.66 0.01
N LYS A 4 -5.88 -16.33 0.68
CA LYS A 4 -5.97 -16.32 2.14
C LYS A 4 -6.10 -17.74 2.66
N GLY A 5 -5.53 -18.01 3.83
CA GLY A 5 -5.56 -19.34 4.43
C GLY A 5 -4.96 -19.39 5.82
N SER A 6 -4.96 -20.59 6.39
CA SER A 6 -4.29 -20.88 7.66
C SER A 6 -2.91 -21.48 7.42
N LEU A 7 -1.93 -21.07 8.23
CA LEU A 7 -0.60 -21.67 8.25
C LEU A 7 -0.60 -23.15 8.69
N LYS A 8 -1.71 -23.61 9.28
CA LYS A 8 -1.92 -25.02 9.61
C LYS A 8 -2.26 -25.87 8.39
N GLU A 9 -2.87 -25.27 7.37
CA GLU A 9 -3.33 -25.96 6.15
C GLU A 9 -2.30 -25.88 5.02
N ALA A 10 -1.59 -24.76 4.92
CA ALA A 10 -0.50 -24.56 3.99
C ALA A 10 0.65 -23.85 4.72
N SER A 11 1.85 -24.44 4.69
CA SER A 11 3.00 -23.85 5.35
C SER A 11 3.40 -22.55 4.66
N LEU A 12 4.00 -21.61 5.38
CA LEU A 12 4.48 -20.36 4.78
C LEU A 12 5.46 -20.62 3.61
N PRO A 13 6.42 -21.55 3.69
CA PRO A 13 7.23 -21.96 2.54
C PRO A 13 6.42 -22.33 1.28
N ASP A 14 5.36 -23.13 1.42
CA ASP A 14 4.52 -23.54 0.29
C ASP A 14 3.80 -22.34 -0.34
N VAL A 15 3.31 -21.42 0.49
CA VAL A 15 2.66 -20.18 0.04
C VAL A 15 3.65 -19.32 -0.75
N LEU A 16 4.88 -19.16 -0.24
CA LEU A 16 5.94 -18.41 -0.94
C LEU A 16 6.28 -19.03 -2.29
N GLN A 17 6.40 -20.35 -2.34
CA GLN A 17 6.68 -21.07 -3.58
C GLN A 17 5.57 -20.85 -4.61
N LEU A 18 4.30 -20.92 -4.18
CA LEU A 18 3.14 -20.67 -5.04
C LEU A 18 3.14 -19.26 -5.61
N LEU A 19 3.43 -18.24 -4.79
CA LEU A 19 3.51 -16.85 -5.23
C LEU A 19 4.66 -16.62 -6.22
N ALA A 20 5.82 -17.25 -5.96
CA ALA A 20 7.00 -17.18 -6.81
C ALA A 20 6.73 -17.81 -8.18
N MET A 21 6.23 -19.05 -8.22
CA MET A 21 5.89 -19.76 -9.46
C MET A 21 4.80 -19.03 -10.25
N GLY A 22 3.83 -18.46 -9.54
CA GLY A 22 2.76 -17.65 -10.13
C GLY A 22 3.18 -16.24 -10.58
N LYS A 23 4.47 -15.89 -10.44
CA LYS A 23 5.06 -14.56 -10.74
C LYS A 23 4.21 -13.40 -10.19
N LYS A 24 3.67 -13.57 -8.98
CA LYS A 24 2.75 -12.59 -8.39
C LYS A 24 3.48 -11.32 -7.98
N THR A 25 2.78 -10.19 -8.08
CA THR A 25 3.19 -8.90 -7.52
C THR A 25 2.15 -8.48 -6.50
N GLY A 26 2.58 -8.08 -5.30
CA GLY A 26 1.68 -7.76 -4.21
C GLY A 26 2.31 -7.95 -2.83
N CYS A 27 1.49 -7.93 -1.78
CA CYS A 27 1.92 -8.09 -0.40
C CYS A 27 1.32 -9.35 0.23
N LEU A 28 2.16 -10.22 0.77
CA LEU A 28 1.78 -11.34 1.62
C LEU A 28 1.86 -10.89 3.08
N ALA A 29 0.71 -10.71 3.73
CA ALA A 29 0.58 -10.45 5.14
C ALA A 29 0.46 -11.77 5.93
N VAL A 30 1.14 -11.88 7.06
CA VAL A 30 1.16 -13.07 7.92
C VAL A 30 0.91 -12.63 9.36
N THR A 31 0.01 -13.33 10.06
CA THR A 31 -0.36 -13.04 11.44
C THR A 31 -0.23 -14.30 12.30
N HIS A 32 0.41 -14.18 13.46
CA HIS A 32 0.43 -15.22 14.49
C HIS A 32 0.27 -14.58 15.89
N ARG A 33 -0.89 -14.79 16.52
CA ARG A 33 -1.26 -14.17 17.80
C ARG A 33 -1.19 -12.64 17.73
N SER A 34 -0.30 -12.01 18.51
CA SER A 34 -0.03 -10.57 18.50
C SER A 34 1.05 -10.15 17.51
N ASN A 35 1.68 -11.11 16.81
CA ASN A 35 2.76 -10.85 15.87
C ASN A 35 2.20 -10.70 14.46
N PHE A 36 2.80 -9.76 13.72
CA PHE A 36 2.45 -9.48 12.34
C PHE A 36 3.70 -9.22 11.53
N GLY A 37 3.77 -9.81 10.35
CA GLY A 37 4.81 -9.51 9.39
C GLY A 37 4.27 -9.59 7.99
N TYR A 38 5.02 -9.04 7.05
CA TYR A 38 4.60 -8.95 5.67
C TYR A 38 5.79 -9.07 4.73
N ILE A 39 5.53 -9.60 3.54
CA ILE A 39 6.51 -9.86 2.49
C ILE A 39 5.96 -9.31 1.18
N PHE A 40 6.67 -8.39 0.55
CA PHE A 40 6.31 -7.87 -0.78
C PHE A 40 6.99 -8.66 -1.88
N PHE A 41 6.21 -8.92 -2.92
CA PHE A 41 6.61 -9.60 -4.13
C PHE A 41 6.54 -8.66 -5.31
N GLU A 42 7.54 -8.77 -6.17
CA GLU A 42 7.53 -8.19 -7.51
C GLU A 42 7.87 -9.28 -8.53
N LYS A 43 6.91 -9.60 -9.40
CA LYS A 43 7.05 -10.63 -10.45
C LYS A 43 7.56 -11.97 -9.91
N GLY A 44 7.10 -12.37 -8.71
CA GLY A 44 7.47 -13.61 -8.04
C GLY A 44 8.79 -13.55 -7.25
N ARG A 45 9.46 -12.40 -7.16
CA ARG A 45 10.68 -12.21 -6.36
C ARG A 45 10.36 -11.42 -5.11
N ILE A 46 11.05 -11.69 -4.00
CA ILE A 46 10.87 -10.91 -2.77
C ILE A 46 11.64 -9.61 -2.91
N CYS A 47 10.92 -8.49 -2.79
CA CYS A 47 11.51 -7.15 -2.86
C CYS A 47 11.62 -6.43 -1.51
N TYR A 48 10.80 -6.83 -0.54
CA TYR A 48 10.84 -6.30 0.83
C TYR A 48 10.19 -7.28 1.80
N ALA A 49 10.63 -7.31 3.06
CA ALA A 49 9.94 -8.01 4.14
C ALA A 49 10.21 -7.33 5.48
N SER A 50 9.24 -7.40 6.40
CA SER A 50 9.40 -6.84 7.75
C SER A 50 8.44 -7.51 8.73
N ILE A 51 8.82 -7.47 10.01
CA ILE A 51 8.00 -7.92 11.15
C ILE A 51 7.77 -6.72 12.05
N VAL A 52 6.52 -6.48 12.39
CA VAL A 52 6.12 -5.34 13.21
C VAL A 52 6.56 -5.54 14.65
N ASN A 53 7.05 -4.47 15.26
CA ASN A 53 7.59 -4.42 16.63
C ASN A 53 8.82 -5.32 16.87
N ARG A 54 9.48 -5.83 15.82
CA ARG A 54 10.76 -6.52 15.97
C ARG A 54 11.88 -5.51 16.29
N ARG A 55 12.75 -5.86 17.24
CA ARG A 55 13.85 -5.01 17.73
C ARG A 55 15.06 -4.98 16.79
N ASP A 56 15.23 -5.97 15.91
CA ASP A 56 16.35 -6.03 14.95
C ASP A 56 16.23 -4.98 13.83
N ARG A 57 16.49 -3.70 14.15
CA ARG A 57 16.45 -2.61 13.17
C ARG A 57 17.75 -2.58 12.40
N LEU A 58 17.69 -2.07 11.16
CA LEU A 58 18.86 -1.89 10.30
C LEU A 58 20.02 -1.18 11.01
N GLY A 59 19.72 -0.17 11.83
CA GLY A 59 20.73 0.55 12.61
C GLY A 59 21.49 -0.34 13.58
N ASP A 60 20.78 -1.20 14.30
CA ASP A 60 21.37 -2.11 15.29
C ASP A 60 22.25 -3.16 14.60
N LEU A 61 21.82 -3.67 13.42
CA LEU A 61 22.64 -4.56 12.60
C LEU A 61 23.93 -3.88 12.12
N LEU A 62 23.89 -2.60 11.76
CA LEU A 62 25.08 -1.87 11.30
C LEU A 62 26.07 -1.60 12.43
N VAL A 63 25.58 -1.22 13.61
CA VAL A 63 26.42 -1.04 14.81
C VAL A 63 27.02 -2.37 15.24
N LYS A 64 26.21 -3.43 15.30
CA LYS A 64 26.64 -4.80 15.64
C LYS A 64 27.83 -5.27 14.82
N ASN A 65 27.77 -5.07 13.49
CA ASN A 65 28.83 -5.55 12.60
C ASN A 65 29.98 -4.53 12.46
N SER A 66 30.07 -3.56 13.37
CA SER A 66 31.10 -2.51 13.40
C SER A 66 31.22 -1.71 12.10
N VAL A 67 30.13 -1.64 11.33
CA VAL A 67 30.08 -0.87 10.08
C VAL A 67 29.93 0.61 10.39
N ILE A 68 29.16 0.93 11.43
CA ILE A 68 28.98 2.27 11.97
C ILE A 68 29.16 2.27 13.48
N SER A 69 29.50 3.41 14.07
CA SER A 69 29.51 3.59 15.52
C SER A 69 28.12 3.90 16.07
N GLN A 70 27.93 3.66 17.38
CA GLN A 70 26.71 4.04 18.08
C GLN A 70 26.43 5.55 17.97
N GLU A 71 27.47 6.40 18.04
CA GLU A 71 27.36 7.85 17.85
C GLU A 71 26.87 8.21 16.44
N GLN A 72 27.35 7.51 15.40
CA GLN A 72 26.90 7.73 14.02
C GLN A 72 25.43 7.35 13.84
N LEU A 73 24.99 6.26 14.47
CA LEU A 73 23.58 5.86 14.47
C LEU A 73 22.71 6.90 15.18
N GLU A 74 23.11 7.36 16.37
CA GLU A 74 22.38 8.38 17.12
C GLU A 74 22.28 9.71 16.37
N ALA A 75 23.36 10.12 15.70
CA ALA A 75 23.36 11.30 14.83
C ALA A 75 22.38 11.14 13.65
N ALA A 76 22.36 9.98 13.00
CA ALA A 76 21.43 9.70 11.91
C ALA A 76 19.96 9.67 12.38
N VAL A 77 19.69 9.09 13.55
CA VAL A 77 18.35 9.09 14.17
C VAL A 77 17.92 10.52 14.53
N ALA A 78 18.81 11.31 15.12
CA ALA A 78 18.55 12.71 15.44
C ALA A 78 18.30 13.54 14.17
N ALA A 79 19.04 13.30 13.09
CA ALA A 79 18.85 13.94 11.80
C ALA A 79 17.50 13.55 11.16
N GLN A 80 17.12 12.27 11.23
CA GLN A 80 15.83 11.78 10.76
C GLN A 80 14.65 12.40 11.53
N SER A 81 14.82 12.65 12.84
CA SER A 81 13.78 13.31 13.63
C SER A 81 13.51 14.75 13.19
N LYS A 82 14.52 15.42 12.59
CA LYS A 82 14.49 16.81 12.11
C LYS A 82 14.13 16.92 10.62
N GLY A 83 14.46 15.93 9.79
CA GLY A 83 14.18 15.88 8.35
C GLY A 83 13.42 14.61 7.97
N ARG A 84 12.19 14.76 7.44
CA ARG A 84 11.20 13.66 7.36
C ARG A 84 11.25 12.79 6.10
N ASP A 85 12.11 13.08 5.14
CA ASP A 85 12.03 12.44 3.82
C ASP A 85 13.10 11.38 3.55
N LYS A 86 14.02 11.12 4.50
CA LYS A 86 15.13 10.17 4.31
C LYS A 86 15.17 9.09 5.39
N ARG A 87 15.45 7.86 4.96
CA ARG A 87 15.65 6.73 5.89
C ARG A 87 17.02 6.81 6.56
N ILE A 88 17.17 6.19 7.74
CA ILE A 88 18.44 6.14 8.48
C ILE A 88 19.58 5.63 7.58
N GLY A 89 19.34 4.59 6.78
CA GLY A 89 20.33 4.06 5.86
C GLY A 89 20.81 5.09 4.82
N GLU A 90 19.91 5.87 4.24
CA GLU A 90 20.26 6.92 3.28
C GLU A 90 21.04 8.06 3.94
N LEU A 91 20.63 8.45 5.15
CA LEU A 91 21.36 9.45 5.94
C LEU A 91 22.77 8.97 6.24
N LEU A 92 22.96 7.71 6.65
CA LEU A 92 24.29 7.16 6.90
C LEU A 92 25.17 7.15 5.64
N VAL A 93 24.59 6.92 4.47
CA VAL A 93 25.31 7.02 3.18
C VAL A 93 25.69 8.46 2.86
N GLU A 94 24.79 9.42 3.07
CA GLU A 94 25.07 10.85 2.84
C GLU A 94 26.16 11.41 3.76
N HIS A 95 26.22 10.93 5.01
CA HIS A 95 27.25 11.30 5.97
C HIS A 95 28.56 10.52 5.76
N GLY A 96 28.64 9.67 4.73
CA GLY A 96 29.83 8.87 4.40
C GLY A 96 30.17 7.80 5.42
N SER A 97 29.24 7.46 6.33
CA SER A 97 29.42 6.42 7.35
C SER A 97 29.12 5.02 6.80
N LEU A 98 28.46 4.92 5.65
CA LEU A 98 28.05 3.67 5.02
C LEU A 98 28.13 3.83 3.50
N THR A 99 28.61 2.83 2.76
CA THR A 99 28.51 2.85 1.30
C THR A 99 27.13 2.36 0.83
N ARG A 100 26.73 2.74 -0.39
CA ARG A 100 25.45 2.27 -0.96
C ARG A 100 25.43 0.75 -1.16
N GLU A 101 26.58 0.13 -1.43
CA GLU A 101 26.72 -1.32 -1.58
C GLU A 101 26.54 -2.04 -0.24
N GLU A 102 27.19 -1.55 0.83
CA GLU A 102 27.01 -2.08 2.19
C GLU A 102 25.55 -1.93 2.64
N LEU A 103 24.94 -0.76 2.44
CA LEU A 103 23.54 -0.55 2.76
C LEU A 103 22.65 -1.59 2.07
N HIS A 104 22.85 -1.84 0.78
CA HIS A 104 22.09 -2.84 0.03
C HIS A 104 22.32 -4.26 0.56
N GLN A 105 23.56 -4.62 0.93
CA GLN A 105 23.87 -5.92 1.53
C GLN A 105 23.17 -6.11 2.89
N TYR A 106 23.19 -5.11 3.76
CA TYR A 106 22.56 -5.20 5.09
C TYR A 106 21.04 -5.18 5.02
N VAL A 107 20.44 -4.39 4.12
CA VAL A 107 19.00 -4.42 3.88
C VAL A 107 18.57 -5.79 3.35
N ARG A 108 19.35 -6.38 2.43
CA ARG A 108 19.11 -7.74 1.97
C ARG A 108 19.13 -8.73 3.14
N ARG A 109 20.18 -8.71 3.95
CA ARG A 109 20.30 -9.59 5.13
C ARG A 109 19.13 -9.42 6.10
N GLN A 110 18.71 -8.19 6.35
CA GLN A 110 17.55 -7.89 7.21
C GLN A 110 16.25 -8.51 6.67
N ILE A 111 16.03 -8.42 5.36
CA ILE A 111 14.85 -9.00 4.69
C ILE A 111 14.89 -10.53 4.77
N GLU A 112 16.05 -11.15 4.52
CA GLU A 112 16.22 -12.60 4.64
C GLU A 112 15.92 -13.07 6.07
N GLU A 113 16.45 -12.39 7.09
CA GLU A 113 16.18 -12.70 8.51
C GLU A 113 14.73 -12.46 8.94
N ALA A 114 14.03 -11.49 8.31
CA ALA A 114 12.60 -11.31 8.51
C ALA A 114 11.82 -12.51 7.96
N VAL A 115 12.15 -12.96 6.74
CA VAL A 115 11.49 -14.13 6.13
C VAL A 115 11.77 -15.41 6.92
N TYR A 116 13.01 -15.65 7.35
CA TYR A 116 13.35 -16.83 8.16
C TYR A 116 12.60 -16.85 9.48
N PHE A 117 12.45 -15.70 10.14
CA PHE A 117 11.67 -15.64 11.37
C PHE A 117 10.20 -15.93 11.12
N LEU A 118 9.61 -15.46 10.01
CA LEU A 118 8.24 -15.79 9.66
C LEU A 118 8.03 -17.29 9.42
N PHE A 119 9.04 -18.02 8.93
CA PHE A 119 8.96 -19.48 8.79
C PHE A 119 8.80 -20.21 10.13
N THR A 120 9.24 -19.62 11.24
CA THR A 120 9.00 -20.20 12.57
C THR A 120 7.52 -20.20 12.97
N TRP A 121 6.65 -19.46 12.27
CA TRP A 121 5.23 -19.40 12.58
C TRP A 121 4.48 -20.58 11.95
N MET A 122 4.35 -21.66 12.72
CA MET A 122 3.64 -22.88 12.30
C MET A 122 2.11 -22.77 12.42
N GLN A 123 1.62 -21.68 13.02
CA GLN A 123 0.19 -21.42 13.24
C GLN A 123 -0.12 -19.96 12.91
N GLY A 124 -1.38 -19.69 12.59
CA GLY A 124 -1.85 -18.35 12.24
C GLY A 124 -2.55 -18.33 10.90
N THR A 125 -2.64 -17.13 10.33
CA THR A 125 -3.30 -16.86 9.06
C THR A 125 -2.42 -16.02 8.17
N PHE A 126 -2.61 -16.17 6.86
CA PHE A 126 -1.96 -15.33 5.86
C PHE A 126 -2.99 -14.78 4.87
N ASN A 127 -2.68 -13.62 4.29
CA ASN A 127 -3.48 -12.96 3.27
C ASN A 127 -2.55 -12.32 2.23
N PHE A 128 -2.73 -12.65 0.95
CA PHE A 128 -2.02 -12.04 -0.16
C PHE A 128 -2.93 -11.06 -0.89
N GLU A 129 -2.52 -9.80 -0.92
CA GLU A 129 -3.17 -8.74 -1.69
C GLU A 129 -2.34 -8.39 -2.92
N ALA A 130 -2.98 -8.47 -4.09
CA ALA A 130 -2.35 -8.13 -5.36
C ALA A 130 -2.16 -6.61 -5.48
N ASP A 131 -1.11 -6.21 -6.19
CA ASP A 131 -0.85 -4.80 -6.57
C ASP A 131 -0.64 -3.84 -5.39
N VAL A 132 -0.38 -4.38 -4.19
CA VAL A 132 0.14 -3.61 -3.04
C VAL A 132 1.66 -3.54 -3.15
N HIS A 133 2.23 -2.34 -3.03
CA HIS A 133 3.67 -2.09 -3.20
C HIS A 133 4.29 -1.49 -1.92
N PRO A 134 5.61 -1.69 -1.70
CA PRO A 134 6.33 -1.00 -0.63
C PRO A 134 6.30 0.53 -0.77
N GLU A 135 6.69 1.26 0.27
CA GLU A 135 6.78 2.72 0.18
C GLU A 135 7.90 3.12 -0.80
N GLU A 136 7.74 4.26 -1.51
CA GLU A 136 8.76 4.75 -2.45
C GLU A 136 10.15 4.98 -1.80
N GLN A 137 10.19 5.13 -0.47
CA GLN A 137 11.39 5.34 0.33
C GLN A 137 12.03 4.02 0.83
N ASP A 138 11.38 2.87 0.60
CA ASP A 138 11.93 1.59 1.00
C ASP A 138 12.97 1.13 -0.03
N LEU A 139 14.16 0.75 0.46
CA LEU A 139 15.19 0.21 -0.41
C LEU A 139 14.80 -1.21 -0.83
N LEU A 140 14.41 -1.36 -2.10
CA LEU A 140 14.00 -2.64 -2.65
C LEU A 140 15.20 -3.51 -3.00
N VAL A 141 15.09 -4.80 -2.69
CA VAL A 141 16.05 -5.83 -3.10
C VAL A 141 15.40 -6.77 -4.10
N SER A 142 16.14 -7.77 -4.59
CA SER A 142 15.57 -8.79 -5.48
C SER A 142 16.06 -10.17 -5.09
N ILE A 143 15.35 -10.81 -4.16
CA ILE A 143 15.74 -12.10 -3.59
C ILE A 143 14.94 -13.22 -4.28
N ASN A 144 15.63 -14.30 -4.66
CA ASN A 144 14.97 -15.52 -5.14
C ASN A 144 14.39 -16.27 -3.92
N PRO A 145 13.06 -16.52 -3.86
CA PRO A 145 12.47 -17.27 -2.77
C PRO A 145 13.07 -18.68 -2.61
N GLU A 146 13.48 -19.35 -3.69
CA GLU A 146 13.99 -20.73 -3.64
C GLU A 146 15.20 -20.90 -2.72
N SER A 147 16.15 -19.96 -2.73
CA SER A 147 17.31 -20.01 -1.84
C SER A 147 16.93 -19.83 -0.37
N LEU A 148 15.88 -19.03 -0.11
CA LEU A 148 15.34 -18.84 1.23
C LEU A 148 14.57 -20.07 1.72
N LEU A 149 13.87 -20.77 0.83
CA LEU A 149 13.07 -21.95 1.20
C LEU A 149 13.94 -23.10 1.71
N LEU A 150 15.07 -23.37 1.05
CA LEU A 150 15.99 -24.45 1.46
C LEU A 150 16.66 -24.16 2.81
N GLU A 151 17.22 -22.95 2.96
CA GLU A 151 17.86 -22.54 4.20
C GLU A 151 16.83 -22.36 5.32
N GLY A 152 15.64 -21.85 5.00
CA GLY A 152 14.51 -21.74 5.91
C GLY A 152 14.03 -23.09 6.44
N ALA A 153 13.91 -24.10 5.59
CA ALA A 153 13.58 -25.46 5.99
C ALA A 153 14.61 -26.03 6.97
N ARG A 154 15.90 -25.90 6.65
CA ARG A 154 16.99 -26.32 7.55
C ARG A 154 16.92 -25.62 8.91
N ARG A 155 16.71 -24.30 8.92
CA ARG A 155 16.60 -23.51 10.15
C ARG A 155 15.36 -23.89 10.97
N MET A 156 14.21 -24.16 10.34
CA MET A 156 13.02 -24.62 11.04
C MET A 156 13.22 -25.96 11.75
N ASP A 157 13.86 -26.92 11.08
CA ASP A 157 14.16 -28.23 11.69
C ASP A 157 15.09 -28.09 12.89
N GLU A 158 16.13 -27.25 12.77
CA GLU A 158 17.03 -26.92 13.90
C GLU A 158 16.28 -26.18 15.02
N TRP A 159 15.43 -25.22 14.68
CA TRP A 159 14.66 -24.45 15.66
C TRP A 159 13.67 -25.30 16.44
N ASN A 160 13.02 -26.27 15.79
CA ASN A 160 12.14 -27.26 16.44
C ASN A 160 12.87 -28.09 17.50
N LEU A 161 14.20 -28.27 17.40
CA LEU A 161 15.00 -28.91 18.44
C LEU A 161 15.35 -27.93 19.56
N VAL A 162 15.71 -26.69 19.21
CA VAL A 162 15.99 -25.61 20.16
C VAL A 162 14.77 -25.34 21.05
N GLU A 163 13.59 -25.13 20.46
CA GLU A 163 12.36 -24.76 21.16
C GLU A 163 11.93 -25.82 22.21
N LYS A 164 12.22 -27.10 21.98
CA LYS A 164 11.95 -28.18 22.95
C LYS A 164 12.71 -28.00 24.27
N LYS A 165 13.92 -27.42 24.23
CA LYS A 165 14.74 -27.15 25.43
C LYS A 165 14.67 -25.70 25.88
N ILE A 166 14.45 -24.77 24.96
CA ILE A 166 14.41 -23.32 25.16
C ILE A 166 13.08 -22.78 24.62
N PRO A 167 11.94 -23.06 25.27
CA PRO A 167 10.61 -22.67 24.77
C PRO A 167 10.29 -21.17 24.90
N SER A 168 11.15 -20.39 25.56
CA SER A 168 10.93 -18.96 25.80
C SER A 168 12.24 -18.25 26.07
N PHE A 169 12.33 -16.95 25.74
CA PHE A 169 13.55 -16.16 25.98
C PHE A 169 13.63 -15.50 27.36
N ASP A 170 12.59 -15.66 28.19
CA ASP A 170 12.62 -15.29 29.61
C ASP A 170 13.40 -16.30 30.48
N LEU A 171 14.03 -17.31 29.88
CA LEU A 171 14.75 -18.37 30.58
C LEU A 171 16.13 -17.90 31.03
N VAL A 172 16.52 -18.26 32.25
CA VAL A 172 17.84 -17.96 32.81
C VAL A 172 18.65 -19.25 32.92
N PHE A 173 19.92 -19.19 32.51
CA PHE A 173 20.86 -20.31 32.52
C PHE A 173 22.07 -20.01 33.42
N GLU A 174 22.72 -21.06 33.91
CA GLU A 174 23.97 -20.99 34.67
C GLU A 174 25.00 -21.96 34.10
N THR A 175 26.28 -21.57 34.14
CA THR A 175 27.39 -22.36 33.61
C THR A 175 27.88 -23.40 34.61
N ASP A 176 28.15 -24.62 34.13
CA ASP A 176 28.84 -25.66 34.89
C ASP A 176 30.35 -25.57 34.61
N GLN A 177 31.03 -24.72 35.38
CA GLN A 177 32.47 -24.48 35.20
C GLN A 177 33.33 -25.74 35.39
N SER A 178 32.85 -26.71 36.17
CA SER A 178 33.58 -27.96 36.46
C SER A 178 33.67 -28.84 35.22
N ARG A 179 32.58 -28.91 34.45
CA ARG A 179 32.53 -29.65 33.18
C ARG A 179 33.24 -28.95 32.05
N LEU A 180 33.14 -27.63 31.98
CA LEU A 180 33.81 -26.82 30.97
C LEU A 180 35.33 -26.93 31.07
N THR A 181 35.89 -26.83 32.29
CA THR A 181 37.33 -26.95 32.51
C THR A 181 37.88 -28.37 32.34
N ALA A 182 37.03 -29.39 32.48
CA ALA A 182 37.39 -30.80 32.29
C ALA A 182 37.24 -31.29 30.84
N SER A 183 36.77 -30.44 29.91
CA SER A 183 36.47 -30.82 28.53
C SER A 183 37.42 -30.14 27.54
N ASP A 184 37.99 -30.92 26.61
CA ASP A 184 38.74 -30.41 25.45
C ASP A 184 37.82 -30.00 24.28
N ALA A 185 36.55 -29.68 24.54
CA ALA A 185 35.59 -29.40 23.47
C ALA A 185 35.89 -28.05 22.80
N GLU A 186 36.11 -28.08 21.48
CA GLU A 186 36.19 -26.85 20.66
C GLU A 186 34.80 -26.20 20.55
N LEU A 187 34.60 -25.13 21.33
CA LEU A 187 33.40 -24.30 21.22
C LEU A 187 33.45 -23.43 19.95
N THR A 188 32.31 -23.28 19.28
CA THR A 188 32.17 -22.32 18.18
C THR A 188 32.29 -20.88 18.69
N GLU A 189 32.51 -19.93 17.80
CA GLU A 189 32.59 -18.51 18.16
C GLU A 189 31.32 -18.04 18.87
N GLU A 190 30.15 -18.40 18.33
CA GLU A 190 28.84 -18.05 18.91
C GLU A 190 28.64 -18.69 20.29
N GLN A 191 29.08 -19.94 20.47
CA GLN A 191 29.02 -20.61 21.77
C GLN A 191 29.89 -19.93 22.81
N ARG A 192 31.08 -19.44 22.44
CA ARG A 192 31.95 -18.68 23.36
C ARG A 192 31.31 -17.35 23.76
N THR A 193 30.83 -16.58 22.78
CA THR A 193 30.16 -15.31 23.03
C THR A 193 28.95 -15.48 23.94
N VAL A 194 28.10 -16.47 23.67
CA VAL A 194 26.93 -16.75 24.52
C VAL A 194 27.36 -17.18 25.92
N LEU A 195 28.37 -18.05 26.03
CA LEU A 195 28.83 -18.57 27.32
C LEU A 195 29.38 -17.46 28.24
N GLU A 196 30.08 -16.47 27.68
CA GLU A 196 30.60 -15.30 28.43
C GLU A 196 29.50 -14.44 29.06
N LEU A 197 28.27 -14.49 28.52
CA LEU A 197 27.14 -13.69 28.96
C LEU A 197 26.18 -14.42 29.91
N ILE A 198 26.44 -15.70 30.18
CA ILE A 198 25.63 -16.52 31.10
C ILE A 198 26.14 -16.34 32.52
N ASP A 199 25.36 -15.63 33.35
CA ASP A 199 25.71 -15.24 34.71
C ASP A 199 24.75 -15.77 35.79
N GLY A 200 23.74 -16.56 35.40
CA GLY A 200 22.70 -17.07 36.31
C GLY A 200 21.60 -16.05 36.69
N GLN A 201 21.62 -14.84 36.12
CA GLN A 201 20.62 -13.78 36.36
C GLN A 201 19.97 -13.29 35.06
N ARG A 202 20.78 -13.15 34.00
CA ARG A 202 20.36 -12.69 32.69
C ARG A 202 19.56 -13.76 31.97
N ASP A 203 18.43 -13.33 31.40
CA ASP A 203 17.63 -14.20 30.56
C ASP A 203 18.17 -14.27 29.13
N VAL A 204 17.65 -15.21 28.33
CA VAL A 204 18.05 -15.35 26.93
C VAL A 204 17.81 -14.06 26.15
N GLN A 205 16.76 -13.31 26.48
CA GLN A 205 16.48 -12.02 25.86
C GLN A 205 17.64 -11.03 26.08
N GLY A 206 18.12 -10.89 27.31
CA GLY A 206 19.30 -10.08 27.62
C GLY A 206 20.58 -10.61 26.97
N ILE A 207 20.74 -11.93 26.85
CA ILE A 207 21.88 -12.53 26.14
C ILE A 207 21.82 -12.19 24.64
N ILE A 208 20.64 -12.23 24.00
CA ILE A 208 20.46 -11.80 22.61
C ILE A 208 20.87 -10.33 22.46
N GLU A 209 20.40 -9.48 23.37
CA GLU A 209 20.68 -8.04 23.32
C GLU A 209 22.16 -7.70 23.51
N GLU A 210 22.87 -8.37 24.43
CA GLU A 210 24.30 -8.11 24.68
C GLU A 210 25.27 -8.88 23.77
N SER A 211 24.92 -10.08 23.32
CA SER A 211 25.78 -10.87 22.41
C SER A 211 25.84 -10.26 21.01
N GLY A 212 24.82 -9.47 20.66
CA GLY A 212 24.57 -9.03 19.30
C GLY A 212 24.10 -10.13 18.36
N LEU A 213 24.21 -11.43 18.70
CA LEU A 213 23.80 -12.54 17.83
C LEU A 213 22.28 -12.53 17.58
N VAL A 214 21.83 -13.04 16.42
CA VAL A 214 20.37 -13.16 16.19
C VAL A 214 19.79 -14.28 17.05
N GLU A 215 18.48 -14.22 17.32
CA GLU A 215 17.77 -15.19 18.15
C GLU A 215 18.06 -16.66 17.78
N PHE A 216 18.15 -16.94 16.47
CA PHE A 216 18.49 -18.26 15.96
C PHE A 216 19.90 -18.72 16.37
N GLU A 217 20.89 -17.83 16.27
CA GLU A 217 22.30 -18.10 16.62
C GLU A 217 22.42 -18.33 18.14
N VAL A 218 21.80 -17.48 18.96
CA VAL A 218 21.81 -17.63 20.43
C VAL A 218 21.10 -18.92 20.85
N GLY A 219 19.92 -19.19 20.30
CA GLY A 219 19.17 -20.40 20.60
C GLY A 219 19.96 -21.66 20.23
N LYS A 220 20.62 -21.68 19.06
CA LYS A 220 21.47 -22.79 18.62
C LYS A 220 22.70 -22.96 19.52
N ALA A 221 23.38 -21.87 19.86
CA ALA A 221 24.54 -21.89 20.75
C ALA A 221 24.16 -22.42 22.14
N LEU A 222 23.11 -21.86 22.76
CA LEU A 222 22.57 -22.32 24.04
C LEU A 222 22.13 -23.79 23.99
N TYR A 223 21.45 -24.22 22.91
CA TYR A 223 21.04 -25.61 22.76
C TYR A 223 22.24 -26.57 22.70
N GLY A 224 23.30 -26.19 21.99
CA GLY A 224 24.56 -26.93 21.94
C GLY A 224 25.20 -27.06 23.32
N LEU A 225 25.35 -25.94 24.03
CA LEU A 225 25.89 -25.89 25.39
C LEU A 225 25.05 -26.71 26.39
N LEU A 226 23.72 -26.62 26.31
CA LEU A 226 22.78 -27.40 27.11
C LEU A 226 22.91 -28.90 26.86
N THR A 227 23.09 -29.28 25.59
CA THR A 227 23.16 -30.69 25.19
C THR A 227 24.50 -31.32 25.54
N ALA A 228 25.58 -30.53 25.49
CA ALA A 228 26.88 -30.91 26.02
C ALA A 228 26.93 -30.93 27.56
N GLY A 229 25.92 -30.34 28.21
CA GLY A 229 25.81 -30.29 29.68
C GLY A 229 26.74 -29.26 30.32
N PHE A 230 27.16 -28.24 29.56
CA PHE A 230 27.98 -27.12 30.02
C PHE A 230 27.16 -26.01 30.67
N VAL A 231 25.86 -25.95 30.39
CA VAL A 231 24.94 -25.00 31.01
C VAL A 231 23.66 -25.71 31.42
N HIS A 232 23.01 -25.20 32.45
CA HIS A 232 21.74 -25.73 32.95
C HIS A 232 20.76 -24.60 33.28
N ARG A 233 19.46 -24.90 33.19
CA ARG A 233 18.41 -23.91 33.42
C ARG A 233 18.23 -23.67 34.92
N VAL A 234 18.25 -22.40 35.34
CA VAL A 234 18.11 -22.00 36.75
C VAL A 234 16.83 -21.22 37.05
N GLY A 235 16.17 -20.62 36.05
CA GLY A 235 14.96 -19.83 36.33
C GLY A 235 14.25 -19.21 35.14
N ARG A 236 13.36 -18.27 35.46
CA ARG A 236 12.72 -17.32 34.55
C ARG A 236 12.60 -15.94 35.18
N THR A 237 12.81 -14.89 34.39
CA THR A 237 12.55 -13.50 34.78
C THR A 237 11.05 -13.23 34.86
N LYS A 238 10.58 -12.54 35.92
CA LYS A 238 9.18 -12.10 36.01
C LYS A 238 8.95 -10.90 35.10
N ALA A 239 7.88 -10.93 34.30
CA ALA A 239 7.40 -9.77 33.57
C ALA A 239 6.96 -8.68 34.57
N ASN A 240 7.77 -7.65 34.79
CA ASN A 240 7.38 -6.51 35.60
C ASN A 240 6.35 -5.67 34.82
N ALA A 241 5.19 -5.45 35.43
CA ALA A 241 4.18 -4.52 34.95
C ALA A 241 4.60 -3.09 35.32
N ASP A 242 5.46 -2.50 34.48
CA ASP A 242 5.97 -1.14 34.61
C ASP A 242 5.02 -0.15 33.90
N PRO A 243 4.83 1.10 34.35
CA PRO A 243 4.08 2.12 33.60
C PRO A 243 4.64 2.37 32.19
N GLN A 244 5.93 2.12 31.98
CA GLN A 244 6.59 2.08 30.68
C GLN A 244 5.90 1.10 29.71
N VAL A 245 5.39 -0.03 30.22
CA VAL A 245 4.67 -1.07 29.44
C VAL A 245 3.36 -0.55 28.85
N SER A 246 2.72 0.45 29.48
CA SER A 246 1.48 1.04 28.93
C SER A 246 1.74 1.90 27.70
N GLU A 247 2.83 2.69 27.68
CA GLU A 247 3.24 3.45 26.49
C GLU A 247 3.75 2.52 25.39
N THR A 248 4.57 1.52 25.73
CA THR A 248 5.02 0.50 24.76
C THR A 248 3.83 -0.22 24.13
N ARG A 249 2.81 -0.60 24.91
CA ARG A 249 1.60 -1.26 24.40
C ARG A 249 0.78 -0.37 23.46
N VAL A 250 0.69 0.94 23.75
CA VAL A 250 0.05 1.92 22.85
C VAL A 250 0.79 1.99 21.52
N GLU A 251 2.12 2.05 21.56
CA GLU A 251 2.94 2.04 20.35
C GLU A 251 2.84 0.73 19.56
N GLU A 252 2.80 -0.41 20.23
CA GLU A 252 2.66 -1.72 19.60
C GLU A 252 1.34 -1.84 18.81
N HIS A 253 0.21 -1.50 19.43
CA HIS A 253 -1.10 -1.49 18.76
C HIS A 253 -1.14 -0.48 17.62
N ARG A 254 -0.49 0.69 17.78
CA ARG A 254 -0.41 1.70 16.72
C ARG A 254 0.37 1.17 15.52
N ASN A 255 1.56 0.62 15.75
CA ASN A 255 2.40 0.07 14.69
C ASN A 255 1.71 -1.07 13.95
N LEU A 256 1.04 -1.95 14.70
CA LEU A 256 0.26 -3.05 14.16
C LEU A 256 -0.91 -2.55 13.30
N GLY A 257 -1.69 -1.60 13.81
CA GLY A 257 -2.80 -1.00 13.06
C GLY A 257 -2.37 -0.29 11.78
N VAL A 258 -1.25 0.43 11.82
CA VAL A 258 -0.66 1.07 10.63
C VAL A 258 -0.19 0.03 9.61
N ALA A 259 0.43 -1.06 10.06
CA ALA A 259 0.91 -2.11 9.18
C ALA A 259 -0.26 -2.88 8.52
N PHE A 260 -1.32 -3.18 9.27
CA PHE A 260 -2.56 -3.72 8.69
C PHE A 260 -3.17 -2.78 7.64
N TYR A 261 -3.21 -1.47 7.90
CA TYR A 261 -3.70 -0.51 6.93
C TYR A 261 -2.87 -0.50 5.63
N LYS A 262 -1.53 -0.54 5.76
CA LYS A 262 -0.61 -0.54 4.61
C LYS A 262 -0.75 -1.81 3.77
N THR A 263 -1.02 -2.94 4.40
CA THR A 263 -1.19 -4.24 3.77
C THR A 263 -2.62 -4.51 3.29
N GLY A 264 -3.53 -3.54 3.46
CA GLY A 264 -4.93 -3.60 3.00
C GLY A 264 -5.88 -4.41 3.88
N MET A 265 -5.40 -4.94 5.00
CA MET A 265 -6.20 -5.58 6.05
C MET A 265 -6.95 -4.53 6.89
N LEU A 266 -7.94 -3.87 6.28
CA LEU A 266 -8.58 -2.67 6.82
C LEU A 266 -9.37 -2.94 8.12
N ASP A 267 -10.00 -4.10 8.27
CA ASP A 267 -10.77 -4.42 9.48
C ASP A 267 -9.87 -4.68 10.68
N GLU A 268 -8.76 -5.40 10.49
CA GLU A 268 -7.73 -5.60 11.50
C GLU A 268 -7.06 -4.27 11.87
N ALA A 269 -6.78 -3.42 10.88
CA ALA A 269 -6.27 -2.08 11.11
C ALA A 269 -7.19 -1.28 12.03
N LEU A 270 -8.50 -1.24 11.73
CA LEU A 270 -9.49 -0.55 12.54
C LEU A 270 -9.56 -1.11 13.97
N ARG A 271 -9.47 -2.43 14.15
CA ARG A 271 -9.50 -3.06 15.47
C ARG A 271 -8.32 -2.61 16.34
N GLU A 272 -7.10 -2.68 15.82
CA GLU A 272 -5.90 -2.31 16.57
C GLU A 272 -5.83 -0.82 16.85
N LEU A 273 -6.22 0.02 15.90
CA LEU A 273 -6.24 1.48 16.08
C LEU A 273 -7.33 1.93 17.06
N ARG A 274 -8.48 1.23 17.11
CA ARG A 274 -9.50 1.48 18.15
C ARG A 274 -8.96 1.13 19.53
N ARG A 275 -8.18 0.06 19.66
CA ARG A 275 -7.52 -0.29 20.92
C ARG A 275 -6.54 0.80 21.38
N VAL A 276 -5.85 1.45 20.45
CA VAL A 276 -5.04 2.65 20.76
C VAL A 276 -5.91 3.76 21.34
N LEU A 277 -7.09 4.04 20.78
CA LEU A 277 -7.99 5.08 21.30
C LEU A 277 -8.65 4.73 22.63
N GLU A 278 -8.88 3.46 22.92
CA GLU A 278 -9.33 2.99 24.24
C GLU A 278 -8.26 3.24 25.32
N LEU A 279 -6.98 3.05 24.99
CA LEU A 279 -5.86 3.30 25.90
C LEU A 279 -5.48 4.78 25.98
N ARG A 280 -5.54 5.49 24.85
CA ARG A 280 -5.20 6.90 24.71
C ARG A 280 -6.19 7.60 23.81
N ALA A 281 -7.26 8.10 24.43
CA ALA A 281 -8.33 8.80 23.72
C ALA A 281 -7.86 10.06 22.97
N THR A 282 -6.67 10.60 23.17
CA THR A 282 -6.16 11.79 22.45
C THR A 282 -5.14 11.45 21.35
N ASP A 283 -5.00 10.18 20.96
CA ASP A 283 -4.05 9.80 19.91
C ASP A 283 -4.54 10.28 18.51
N ALA A 284 -3.92 11.34 18.01
CA ALA A 284 -4.22 11.93 16.70
C ALA A 284 -3.83 11.00 15.54
N SER A 285 -2.75 10.22 15.70
CA SER A 285 -2.25 9.31 14.66
C SER A 285 -3.24 8.16 14.44
N ALA A 286 -3.67 7.52 15.52
CA ALA A 286 -4.64 6.44 15.46
C ALA A 286 -5.96 6.89 14.84
N ARG A 287 -6.48 8.06 15.23
CA ARG A 287 -7.68 8.65 14.59
C ARG A 287 -7.48 8.89 13.10
N PHE A 288 -6.36 9.47 12.70
CA PHE A 288 -6.06 9.70 11.29
C PHE A 288 -6.11 8.39 10.49
N PHE A 289 -5.42 7.34 10.97
CA PHE A 289 -5.40 6.03 10.31
C PHE A 289 -6.77 5.35 10.28
N ILE A 290 -7.61 5.50 11.32
CA ILE A 290 -9.01 5.04 11.30
C ILE A 290 -9.78 5.77 10.20
N GLY A 291 -9.65 7.09 10.10
CA GLY A 291 -10.32 7.90 9.09
C GLY A 291 -9.99 7.48 7.66
N VAL A 292 -8.71 7.28 7.34
CA VAL A 292 -8.30 6.81 6.00
C VAL A 292 -8.63 5.34 5.74
N ALA A 293 -8.63 4.48 6.76
CA ALA A 293 -9.08 3.09 6.63
C ALA A 293 -10.58 3.02 6.30
N LEU A 294 -11.42 3.81 6.99
CA LEU A 294 -12.85 3.94 6.69
C LEU A 294 -13.10 4.48 5.28
N ALA A 295 -12.29 5.46 4.83
CA ALA A 295 -12.38 5.99 3.48
C ALA A 295 -12.08 4.91 2.42
N ARG A 296 -11.06 4.06 2.64
CA ARG A 296 -10.76 2.92 1.76
C ARG A 296 -11.87 1.87 1.73
N GLN A 297 -12.63 1.71 2.83
CA GLN A 297 -13.83 0.85 2.87
C GLN A 297 -15.06 1.49 2.21
N GLY A 298 -14.97 2.72 1.70
CA GLY A 298 -16.12 3.45 1.14
C GLY A 298 -17.09 3.98 2.20
N LYS A 299 -16.73 3.95 3.49
CA LYS A 299 -17.55 4.46 4.61
C LYS A 299 -17.35 5.98 4.75
N TRP A 300 -17.77 6.73 3.73
CA TRP A 300 -17.46 8.16 3.58
C TRP A 300 -17.91 9.03 4.75
N ALA A 301 -19.10 8.77 5.30
CA ALA A 301 -19.66 9.54 6.40
C ALA A 301 -18.87 9.35 7.71
N GLU A 302 -18.58 8.10 8.09
CA GLU A 302 -17.77 7.76 9.28
C GLU A 302 -16.34 8.27 9.14
N ALA A 303 -15.75 8.14 7.95
CA ALA A 303 -14.41 8.67 7.63
C ALA A 303 -14.36 10.19 7.82
N THR A 304 -15.39 10.90 7.36
CA THR A 304 -15.51 12.36 7.50
C THR A 304 -15.60 12.76 8.97
N ALA A 305 -16.46 12.11 9.75
CA ALA A 305 -16.60 12.40 11.17
C ALA A 305 -15.27 12.19 11.91
N THR A 306 -14.60 11.07 11.66
CA THR A 306 -13.32 10.72 12.30
C THR A 306 -12.20 11.68 11.89
N LEU A 307 -12.10 12.04 10.62
CA LEU A 307 -11.08 12.98 10.14
C LEU A 307 -11.34 14.41 10.61
N LYS A 308 -12.60 14.83 10.79
CA LYS A 308 -12.93 16.12 11.42
C LYS A 308 -12.49 16.16 12.88
N GLU A 309 -12.75 15.10 13.65
CA GLU A 309 -12.25 14.99 15.02
C GLU A 309 -10.72 15.00 15.07
N ALA A 310 -10.07 14.26 14.17
CA ALA A 310 -8.62 14.24 14.06
C ALA A 310 -8.09 15.66 13.74
N ALA A 311 -8.73 16.40 12.84
CA ALA A 311 -8.35 17.77 12.46
C ALA A 311 -8.51 18.81 13.59
N GLY A 312 -9.43 18.56 14.52
CA GLY A 312 -9.70 19.44 15.67
C GLY A 312 -8.63 19.41 16.77
N GLN A 313 -7.66 18.49 16.71
CA GLN A 313 -6.64 18.36 17.76
C GLN A 313 -5.47 19.35 17.56
N PRO A 314 -4.82 19.81 18.65
CA PRO A 314 -3.62 20.64 18.54
C PRO A 314 -2.47 19.91 17.82
N GLY A 315 -1.71 20.61 16.98
CA GLY A 315 -0.51 20.05 16.32
C GLY A 315 -0.79 19.12 15.14
N VAL A 316 -2.02 19.09 14.62
CA VAL A 316 -2.41 18.22 13.51
C VAL A 316 -1.69 18.59 12.20
N ARG A 317 -1.17 17.56 11.54
CA ARG A 317 -0.52 17.67 10.22
C ARG A 317 -1.55 18.09 9.17
N TYR A 318 -1.16 18.95 8.24
CA TYR A 318 -2.01 19.33 7.10
C TYR A 318 -2.47 18.13 6.26
N ALA A 319 -1.76 17.00 6.31
CA ALA A 319 -2.15 15.75 5.66
C ALA A 319 -3.54 15.23 6.13
N VAL A 320 -3.92 15.46 7.40
CA VAL A 320 -5.24 15.08 7.90
C VAL A 320 -6.33 15.91 7.21
N LEU A 321 -6.09 17.22 7.06
CA LEU A 321 -7.00 18.15 6.39
C LEU A 321 -7.12 17.87 4.88
N HIS A 322 -6.00 17.53 4.24
CA HIS A 322 -5.99 17.08 2.85
C HIS A 322 -6.82 15.80 2.64
N ASN A 323 -6.68 14.80 3.51
CA ASN A 323 -7.49 13.58 3.46
C ASN A 323 -8.97 13.85 3.82
N LEU A 324 -9.23 14.78 4.73
CA LEU A 324 -10.60 15.25 5.03
C LEU A 324 -11.24 15.87 3.78
N ALA A 325 -10.50 16.71 3.06
CA ALA A 325 -10.99 17.30 1.82
C ALA A 325 -11.30 16.24 0.76
N TYR A 326 -10.43 15.23 0.62
CA TYR A 326 -10.67 14.11 -0.29
C TYR A 326 -11.97 13.37 0.04
N VAL A 327 -12.24 13.03 1.31
CA VAL A 327 -13.50 12.33 1.64
C VAL A 327 -14.74 13.21 1.47
N LEU A 328 -14.62 14.53 1.65
CA LEU A 328 -15.69 15.50 1.41
C LEU A 328 -15.98 15.66 -0.09
N GLU A 329 -14.93 15.72 -0.91
CA GLU A 329 -15.02 15.72 -2.38
C GLU A 329 -15.79 14.50 -2.89
N ARG A 330 -15.47 13.30 -2.39
CA ARG A 330 -16.17 12.05 -2.77
C ARG A 330 -17.66 12.04 -2.42
N GLN A 331 -18.11 12.92 -1.53
CA GLN A 331 -19.52 13.12 -1.16
C GLN A 331 -20.17 14.30 -1.90
N GLY A 332 -19.46 14.98 -2.81
CA GLY A 332 -19.96 16.18 -3.48
C GLY A 332 -19.98 17.43 -2.59
N ARG A 333 -19.34 17.40 -1.41
CA ARG A 333 -19.34 18.50 -0.42
C ARG A 333 -18.21 19.48 -0.71
N TYR A 334 -18.22 20.08 -1.89
CA TYR A 334 -17.06 20.82 -2.43
C TYR A 334 -16.70 22.06 -1.60
N ALA A 335 -17.67 22.80 -1.07
CA ALA A 335 -17.40 23.98 -0.23
C ALA A 335 -16.63 23.63 1.06
N GLU A 336 -17.00 22.51 1.71
CA GLU A 336 -16.28 22.05 2.91
C GLU A 336 -14.91 21.47 2.55
N ALA A 337 -14.79 20.79 1.40
CA ALA A 337 -13.52 20.29 0.91
C ALA A 337 -12.54 21.44 0.62
N GLN A 338 -13.02 22.52 0.00
CA GLN A 338 -12.23 23.73 -0.25
C GLN A 338 -11.76 24.36 1.06
N ALA A 339 -12.63 24.54 2.05
CA ALA A 339 -12.25 25.09 3.35
C ALA A 339 -11.19 24.23 4.07
N ALA A 340 -11.28 22.90 3.96
CA ALA A 340 -10.28 21.99 4.50
C ALA A 340 -8.92 22.12 3.80
N LEU A 341 -8.91 22.32 2.47
CA LEU A 341 -7.68 22.53 1.69
C LEU A 341 -7.03 23.89 1.95
N GLU A 342 -7.83 24.95 2.09
CA GLU A 342 -7.34 26.27 2.49
C GLU A 342 -6.67 26.20 3.87
N GLU A 343 -7.29 25.50 4.83
CA GLU A 343 -6.68 25.28 6.14
C GLU A 343 -5.42 24.41 6.05
N ALA A 344 -5.42 23.37 5.21
CA ALA A 344 -4.23 22.55 4.97
C ALA A 344 -3.07 23.40 4.43
N ALA A 345 -3.35 24.30 3.49
CA ALA A 345 -2.37 25.23 2.93
C ALA A 345 -1.81 26.18 4.00
N ARG A 346 -2.68 26.77 4.84
CA ARG A 346 -2.27 27.65 5.96
C ARG A 346 -1.37 26.93 6.97
N ARG A 347 -1.58 25.63 7.19
CA ARG A 347 -0.79 24.80 8.13
C ARG A 347 0.49 24.20 7.52
N GLY A 348 1.02 24.81 6.46
CA GLY A 348 2.28 24.42 5.83
C GLY A 348 2.12 23.46 4.65
N GLY A 349 0.89 23.14 4.23
CA GLY A 349 0.62 22.36 3.03
C GLY A 349 0.70 23.15 1.72
N ALA A 350 0.93 24.47 1.75
CA ALA A 350 0.90 25.31 0.56
C ALA A 350 1.96 24.90 -0.49
N ALA A 351 3.11 24.40 -0.04
CA ALA A 351 4.20 23.92 -0.90
C ALA A 351 4.09 22.42 -1.24
N ASP A 352 3.04 21.72 -0.79
CA ASP A 352 2.80 20.32 -1.15
C ASP A 352 2.03 20.24 -2.48
N PRO A 353 2.61 19.66 -3.55
CA PRO A 353 1.94 19.53 -4.83
C PRO A 353 0.61 18.76 -4.75
N ARG A 354 0.45 17.85 -3.79
CA ARG A 354 -0.79 17.08 -3.60
C ARG A 354 -1.93 17.96 -3.09
N VAL A 355 -1.63 18.90 -2.19
CA VAL A 355 -2.63 19.84 -1.68
C VAL A 355 -3.10 20.76 -2.80
N GLN A 356 -2.17 21.34 -3.58
CA GLN A 356 -2.52 22.21 -4.71
C GLN A 356 -3.27 21.46 -5.81
N THR A 357 -2.87 20.22 -6.09
CA THR A 357 -3.60 19.35 -7.04
C THR A 357 -5.03 19.12 -6.56
N SER A 358 -5.24 18.75 -5.30
CA SER A 358 -6.59 18.57 -4.74
C SER A 358 -7.41 19.86 -4.72
N THR A 359 -6.79 21.02 -4.47
CA THR A 359 -7.46 22.33 -4.61
C THR A 359 -7.99 22.54 -6.01
N GLY A 360 -7.17 22.26 -7.03
CA GLY A 360 -7.59 22.37 -8.42
C GLY A 360 -8.70 21.39 -8.81
N ILE A 361 -8.63 20.15 -8.32
CA ILE A 361 -9.67 19.13 -8.54
C ILE A 361 -11.00 19.58 -7.93
N VAL A 362 -10.99 19.96 -6.66
CA VAL A 362 -12.20 20.40 -5.94
C VAL A 362 -12.81 21.64 -6.59
N ALA A 363 -11.99 22.62 -6.99
CA ALA A 363 -12.45 23.80 -7.71
C ALA A 363 -13.13 23.43 -9.03
N LEU A 364 -12.54 22.53 -9.80
CA LEU A 364 -13.11 22.09 -11.07
C LEU A 364 -14.46 21.37 -10.89
N LEU A 365 -14.53 20.47 -9.90
CA LEU A 365 -15.76 19.74 -9.58
C LEU A 365 -16.86 20.66 -9.03
N ALA A 366 -16.49 21.77 -8.38
CA ALA A 366 -17.40 22.84 -7.98
C ALA A 366 -17.84 23.74 -9.16
N GLY A 367 -17.28 23.57 -10.35
CA GLY A 367 -17.57 24.36 -11.54
C GLY A 367 -16.72 25.63 -11.70
N ASP A 368 -15.74 25.86 -10.81
CA ASP A 368 -14.82 27.00 -10.88
C ASP A 368 -13.56 26.63 -11.68
N VAL A 369 -13.70 26.70 -13.01
CA VAL A 369 -12.63 26.35 -13.96
C VAL A 369 -11.42 27.30 -13.84
N VAL A 370 -11.63 28.56 -13.46
CA VAL A 370 -10.54 29.56 -13.35
C VAL A 370 -9.66 29.28 -12.14
N SER A 371 -10.28 29.05 -10.98
CA SER A 371 -9.53 28.67 -9.77
C SER A 371 -8.85 27.30 -9.94
N ALA A 372 -9.49 26.38 -10.67
CA ALA A 372 -8.88 25.10 -11.02
C ALA A 372 -7.59 25.26 -11.83
N ASP A 373 -7.58 26.10 -12.87
CA ASP A 373 -6.38 26.34 -13.69
C ASP A 373 -5.25 26.98 -12.89
N SER A 374 -5.61 27.95 -12.04
CA SER A 374 -4.67 28.62 -11.14
C SER A 374 -4.00 27.63 -10.19
N ALA A 375 -4.79 26.80 -9.50
CA ALA A 375 -4.28 25.83 -8.52
C ALA A 375 -3.45 24.71 -9.18
N LEU A 376 -3.90 24.18 -10.32
CA LEU A 376 -3.16 23.14 -11.05
C LEU A 376 -1.86 23.70 -11.65
N GLY A 377 -1.88 24.96 -12.10
CA GLY A 377 -0.69 25.69 -12.52
C GLY A 377 0.30 25.90 -11.37
N ALA A 378 -0.18 26.29 -10.18
CA ALA A 378 0.63 26.43 -8.98
C ALA A 378 1.22 25.09 -8.49
N ALA A 379 0.52 23.97 -8.71
CA ALA A 379 1.02 22.64 -8.38
C ALA A 379 2.20 22.21 -9.25
N ARG A 380 2.24 22.59 -10.54
CA ARG A 380 3.26 22.13 -11.51
C ARG A 380 4.71 22.32 -11.03
N PRO A 381 5.16 23.52 -10.62
CA PRO A 381 6.55 23.71 -10.19
C PRO A 381 6.89 22.97 -8.89
N LEU A 382 5.90 22.65 -8.05
CA LEU A 382 6.12 21.97 -6.76
C LEU A 382 6.52 20.49 -6.92
N PHE A 383 6.31 19.89 -8.09
CA PHE A 383 6.82 18.55 -8.40
C PHE A 383 8.34 18.53 -8.68
N GLY A 384 8.97 19.69 -8.90
CA GLY A 384 10.39 19.79 -9.21
C GLY A 384 10.77 18.98 -10.46
N ASN A 385 11.74 18.08 -10.31
CA ASN A 385 12.20 17.20 -11.40
C ASN A 385 11.32 15.95 -11.59
N ARG A 386 10.36 15.70 -10.69
CA ARG A 386 9.48 14.53 -10.78
C ARG A 386 8.33 14.86 -11.73
N PRO A 387 7.89 13.92 -12.58
CA PRO A 387 6.67 14.14 -13.35
C PRO A 387 5.47 14.24 -12.40
N PRO A 388 4.50 15.12 -12.67
CA PRO A 388 3.24 15.13 -11.94
C PRO A 388 2.51 13.79 -12.04
N THR A 389 1.58 13.55 -11.12
CA THR A 389 0.80 12.30 -11.11
C THR A 389 -0.19 12.24 -12.28
N ALA A 390 -0.62 11.05 -12.68
CA ALA A 390 -1.63 10.89 -13.73
C ALA A 390 -2.94 11.68 -13.43
N PRO A 391 -3.46 11.71 -12.19
CA PRO A 391 -4.57 12.60 -11.83
C PRO A 391 -4.29 14.09 -12.12
N TRP A 392 -3.09 14.59 -11.80
CA TRP A 392 -2.76 15.98 -12.11
C TRP A 392 -2.87 16.26 -13.62
N PHE A 393 -2.30 15.39 -14.46
CA PHE A 393 -2.39 15.53 -15.92
C PHE A 393 -3.83 15.44 -16.42
N HIS A 394 -4.62 14.51 -15.87
CA HIS A 394 -6.03 14.35 -16.20
C HIS A 394 -6.79 15.67 -15.99
N TYR A 395 -6.71 16.23 -14.78
CA TYR A 395 -7.48 17.41 -14.42
C TYR A 395 -6.91 18.68 -15.06
N ALA A 396 -5.59 18.83 -15.17
CA ALA A 396 -5.00 19.99 -15.84
C ALA A 396 -5.38 20.05 -17.33
N ALA A 397 -5.40 18.90 -18.02
CA ALA A 397 -5.83 18.84 -19.41
C ALA A 397 -7.33 19.08 -19.57
N LEU A 398 -8.15 18.53 -18.67
CA LEU A 398 -9.60 18.77 -18.67
C LEU A 398 -9.91 20.25 -18.46
N THR A 399 -9.26 20.90 -17.49
CA THR A 399 -9.38 22.33 -17.23
C THR A 399 -8.97 23.15 -18.46
N ALA A 400 -7.83 22.83 -19.08
CA ALA A 400 -7.40 23.50 -20.31
C ALA A 400 -8.42 23.33 -21.45
N ALA A 401 -8.98 22.14 -21.63
CA ALA A 401 -10.00 21.87 -22.64
C ALA A 401 -11.32 22.62 -22.37
N LEU A 402 -11.72 22.77 -21.10
CA LEU A 402 -12.89 23.56 -20.69
C LEU A 402 -12.69 25.07 -20.89
N LEU A 403 -11.44 25.54 -20.82
CA LEU A 403 -11.06 26.90 -21.20
C LEU A 403 -10.93 27.09 -22.73
N GLY A 404 -11.13 26.03 -23.53
CA GLY A 404 -11.01 26.06 -24.99
C GLY A 404 -9.58 25.94 -25.51
N ASP A 405 -8.58 25.78 -24.64
CA ASP A 405 -7.18 25.59 -25.02
C ASP A 405 -6.89 24.11 -25.31
N HIS A 406 -7.40 23.65 -26.45
CA HIS A 406 -7.23 22.27 -26.90
C HIS A 406 -5.76 21.92 -27.18
N GLN A 407 -4.93 22.90 -27.57
CA GLN A 407 -3.51 22.66 -27.83
C GLN A 407 -2.75 22.36 -26.54
N ARG A 408 -2.99 23.14 -25.47
CA ARG A 408 -2.44 22.86 -24.14
C ARG A 408 -2.96 21.54 -23.59
N ALA A 409 -4.24 21.22 -23.79
CA ALA A 409 -4.81 19.93 -23.36
C ALA A 409 -4.10 18.74 -24.03
N THR A 410 -3.93 18.75 -25.36
CA THR A 410 -3.19 17.70 -26.09
C THR A 410 -1.75 17.58 -25.59
N LYS A 411 -1.06 18.70 -25.37
CA LYS A 411 0.33 18.71 -24.85
C LYS A 411 0.41 18.08 -23.46
N LEU A 412 -0.45 18.50 -22.53
CA LEU A 412 -0.50 17.96 -21.17
C LEU A 412 -0.78 16.46 -21.17
N LEU A 413 -1.71 15.99 -21.99
CA LEU A 413 -2.05 14.55 -22.09
C LEU A 413 -0.90 13.74 -22.69
N SER A 414 -0.20 14.29 -23.69
CA SER A 414 0.97 13.66 -24.30
C SER A 414 2.14 13.55 -23.30
N GLU A 415 2.42 14.61 -22.54
CA GLU A 415 3.39 14.58 -21.44
C GLU A 415 2.98 13.57 -20.37
N GLY A 416 1.69 13.53 -20.03
CA GLY A 416 1.15 12.61 -19.03
C GLY A 416 1.28 11.14 -19.45
N LEU A 417 1.04 10.82 -20.72
CA LEU A 417 1.21 9.47 -21.26
C LEU A 417 2.68 9.07 -21.41
N ALA A 418 3.59 10.02 -21.66
CA ALA A 418 5.02 9.76 -21.64
C ALA A 418 5.51 9.40 -20.22
N ALA A 419 4.97 10.05 -19.19
CA ALA A 419 5.30 9.78 -17.80
C ALA A 419 4.55 8.57 -17.21
N HIS A 420 3.31 8.33 -17.65
CA HIS A 420 2.43 7.28 -17.15
C HIS A 420 1.79 6.50 -18.32
N PRO A 421 2.56 5.63 -19.02
CA PRO A 421 2.07 4.96 -20.23
C PRO A 421 0.84 4.06 -20.00
N HIS A 422 0.70 3.51 -18.81
CA HIS A 422 -0.40 2.61 -18.43
C HIS A 422 -1.65 3.34 -17.91
N ALA A 423 -1.66 4.69 -17.93
CA ALA A 423 -2.79 5.46 -17.43
C ALA A 423 -3.92 5.54 -18.47
N ALA A 424 -4.78 4.51 -18.52
CA ALA A 424 -5.91 4.40 -19.44
C ALA A 424 -6.85 5.64 -19.47
N ALA A 425 -7.03 6.31 -18.32
CA ALA A 425 -7.82 7.54 -18.24
C ALA A 425 -7.21 8.71 -19.04
N LEU A 426 -5.89 8.76 -19.22
CA LEU A 426 -5.24 9.78 -20.05
C LEU A 426 -5.43 9.50 -21.54
N HIS A 427 -5.38 8.23 -21.96
CA HIS A 427 -5.75 7.83 -23.32
C HIS A 427 -7.19 8.24 -23.65
N ASN A 428 -8.12 7.97 -22.74
CA ASN A 428 -9.51 8.36 -22.89
C ASN A 428 -9.66 9.88 -23.15
N ASN A 429 -9.02 10.70 -22.31
CA ASN A 429 -9.12 12.15 -22.44
C ASN A 429 -8.44 12.66 -23.72
N LEU A 430 -7.31 12.08 -24.12
CA LEU A 430 -6.61 12.48 -25.35
C LEU A 430 -7.45 12.18 -26.59
N ALA A 431 -8.11 11.02 -26.61
CA ALA A 431 -9.02 10.69 -27.70
C ALA A 431 -10.19 11.67 -27.82
N VAL A 432 -10.78 12.07 -26.69
CA VAL A 432 -11.85 13.09 -26.67
C VAL A 432 -11.34 14.43 -27.21
N VAL A 433 -10.10 14.83 -26.91
CA VAL A 433 -9.50 16.06 -27.44
C VAL A 433 -9.25 15.95 -28.95
N HIS A 434 -8.66 14.85 -29.43
CA HIS A 434 -8.48 14.61 -30.87
C HIS A 434 -9.81 14.65 -31.63
N GLU A 435 -10.84 14.01 -31.07
CA GLU A 435 -12.16 14.01 -31.65
C GLU A 435 -12.77 15.41 -31.75
N ARG A 436 -12.63 16.24 -30.71
CA ARG A 436 -13.07 17.65 -30.75
C ARG A 436 -12.31 18.47 -31.78
N GLN A 437 -11.09 18.07 -32.12
CA GLN A 437 -10.27 18.66 -33.18
C GLN A 437 -10.59 18.08 -34.58
N GLY A 438 -11.51 17.11 -34.68
CA GLY A 438 -11.86 16.44 -35.94
C GLY A 438 -10.86 15.35 -36.38
N GLN A 439 -9.91 15.00 -35.52
CA GLN A 439 -8.86 13.99 -35.75
C GLN A 439 -9.39 12.60 -35.38
N PHE A 440 -10.31 12.08 -36.17
CA PHE A 440 -11.05 10.85 -35.85
C PHE A 440 -10.17 9.58 -35.87
N ASP A 441 -9.20 9.49 -36.77
CA ASP A 441 -8.29 8.34 -36.86
C ASP A 441 -7.35 8.28 -35.66
N GLU A 442 -6.80 9.43 -35.25
CA GLU A 442 -5.97 9.54 -34.06
C GLU A 442 -6.78 9.29 -32.77
N ALA A 443 -8.03 9.73 -32.71
CA ALA A 443 -8.93 9.43 -31.60
C ALA A 443 -9.18 7.92 -31.49
N LEU A 444 -9.45 7.24 -32.60
CA LEU A 444 -9.68 5.79 -32.65
C LEU A 444 -8.44 5.03 -32.17
N ALA A 445 -7.27 5.32 -32.73
CA ALA A 445 -6.02 4.68 -32.34
C ALA A 445 -5.68 4.93 -30.86
N THR A 446 -6.02 6.10 -30.33
CA THR A 446 -5.79 6.43 -28.92
C THR A 446 -6.74 5.67 -27.99
N LEU A 447 -8.01 5.50 -28.35
CA LEU A 447 -8.97 4.68 -27.60
C LEU A 447 -8.57 3.21 -27.59
N GLU A 448 -8.13 2.67 -28.73
CA GLU A 448 -7.66 1.28 -28.83
C GLU A 448 -6.49 1.01 -27.90
N LYS A 449 -5.51 1.93 -27.82
CA LYS A 449 -4.41 1.85 -26.85
C LYS A 449 -4.92 1.90 -25.41
N GLY A 450 -5.81 2.84 -25.09
CA GLY A 450 -6.40 2.92 -23.75
C GLY A 450 -7.09 1.62 -23.32
N ILE A 451 -7.81 0.98 -24.26
CA ILE A 451 -8.51 -0.29 -24.02
C ILE A 451 -7.52 -1.45 -23.82
N GLN A 452 -6.35 -1.41 -24.45
CA GLN A 452 -5.29 -2.40 -24.21
C GLN A 452 -4.73 -2.26 -22.78
N GLU A 453 -4.58 -1.03 -22.29
CA GLU A 453 -4.07 -0.76 -20.94
C GLU A 453 -5.10 -1.12 -19.85
N ASP A 454 -6.37 -0.74 -20.03
CA ASP A 454 -7.46 -1.13 -19.13
C ASP A 454 -8.71 -1.55 -19.91
N PRO A 455 -8.86 -2.87 -20.20
CA PRO A 455 -10.06 -3.40 -20.85
C PRO A 455 -11.34 -3.24 -20.01
N GLY A 456 -11.21 -3.04 -18.70
CA GLY A 456 -12.30 -2.91 -17.75
C GLY A 456 -12.88 -1.50 -17.67
N LEU A 457 -12.17 -0.47 -18.14
CA LEU A 457 -12.63 0.91 -18.06
C LEU A 457 -13.79 1.16 -19.05
N ALA A 458 -15.03 1.07 -18.55
CA ALA A 458 -16.26 1.21 -19.33
C ALA A 458 -16.33 2.51 -20.17
N GLN A 459 -15.73 3.60 -19.66
CA GLN A 459 -15.72 4.90 -20.34
C GLN A 459 -15.00 4.87 -21.69
N LEU A 460 -13.92 4.09 -21.81
CA LEU A 460 -13.20 3.94 -23.07
C LEU A 460 -14.05 3.24 -24.13
N GLN A 461 -14.76 2.18 -23.75
CA GLN A 461 -15.67 1.45 -24.63
C GLN A 461 -16.87 2.31 -25.04
N LYS A 462 -17.41 3.11 -24.11
CA LYS A 462 -18.43 4.12 -24.42
C LYS A 462 -17.93 5.11 -25.46
N ASN A 463 -16.78 5.73 -25.23
CA ASN A 463 -16.22 6.75 -26.13
C ASN A 463 -15.85 6.17 -27.51
N LEU A 464 -15.38 4.92 -27.56
CA LEU A 464 -15.19 4.17 -28.81
C LEU A 464 -16.51 3.96 -29.54
N GLY A 465 -17.56 3.52 -28.85
CA GLY A 465 -18.89 3.40 -29.42
C GLY A 465 -19.42 4.73 -29.95
N ASP A 466 -19.21 5.82 -29.21
CA ASP A 466 -19.66 7.17 -29.59
C ASP A 466 -18.97 7.68 -30.86
N LEU A 467 -17.66 7.44 -30.97
CA LEU A 467 -16.87 7.79 -32.14
C LEU A 467 -17.30 6.94 -33.36
N LEU A 468 -17.40 5.62 -33.21
CA LEU A 468 -17.81 4.69 -34.26
C LEU A 468 -19.23 4.98 -34.76
N TYR A 469 -20.15 5.30 -33.85
CA TYR A 469 -21.51 5.68 -34.19
C TYR A 469 -21.56 6.96 -35.04
N ARG A 470 -20.71 7.96 -34.73
CA ARG A 470 -20.60 9.21 -35.48
C ARG A 470 -20.06 9.01 -36.88
N VAL A 471 -19.07 8.13 -37.05
CA VAL A 471 -18.51 7.79 -38.37
C VAL A 471 -19.33 6.75 -39.14
N GLY A 472 -20.50 6.35 -38.63
CA GLY A 472 -21.44 5.45 -39.32
C GLY A 472 -21.15 3.94 -39.19
N ARG A 473 -20.15 3.55 -38.39
CA ARG A 473 -19.78 2.15 -38.13
C ARG A 473 -20.66 1.55 -37.02
N TYR A 474 -21.95 1.39 -37.30
CA TYR A 474 -22.95 1.02 -36.30
C TYR A 474 -22.75 -0.38 -35.69
N ASP A 475 -22.23 -1.34 -36.46
CA ASP A 475 -22.00 -2.70 -35.95
C ASP A 475 -20.84 -2.73 -34.95
N ASP A 476 -19.75 -2.04 -35.23
CA ASP A 476 -18.62 -1.91 -34.30
C ASP A 476 -19.01 -1.08 -33.06
N ALA A 477 -19.81 -0.02 -33.27
CA ALA A 477 -20.34 0.79 -32.18
C ALA A 477 -21.20 -0.04 -31.21
N PHE A 478 -22.02 -0.94 -31.76
CA PHE A 478 -22.84 -1.85 -30.97
C PHE A 478 -22.00 -2.74 -30.06
N GLU A 479 -20.94 -3.37 -30.59
CA GLU A 479 -20.03 -4.21 -29.79
C GLU A 479 -19.29 -3.40 -28.70
N ALA A 480 -18.88 -2.18 -29.01
CA ALA A 480 -18.25 -1.28 -28.04
C ALA A 480 -19.23 -0.92 -26.91
N TYR A 481 -20.46 -0.50 -27.22
CA TYR A 481 -21.46 -0.21 -26.21
C TYR A 481 -21.85 -1.43 -25.38
N GLN A 482 -21.94 -2.63 -25.98
CA GLN A 482 -22.19 -3.87 -25.23
C GLN A 482 -21.09 -4.16 -24.21
N ARG A 483 -19.82 -3.96 -24.57
CA ARG A 483 -18.69 -4.07 -23.63
C ARG A 483 -18.77 -3.02 -22.53
N ALA A 484 -19.16 -1.77 -22.86
CA ALA A 484 -19.33 -0.70 -21.89
C ALA A 484 -20.39 -1.06 -20.83
N VAL A 485 -21.60 -1.46 -21.24
CA VAL A 485 -22.69 -1.82 -20.30
C VAL A 485 -22.43 -3.12 -19.54
N LYS A 486 -21.65 -4.05 -20.12
CA LYS A 486 -21.20 -5.26 -19.42
C LYS A 486 -20.25 -4.93 -18.27
N SER A 487 -19.37 -3.94 -18.47
CA SER A 487 -18.45 -3.48 -17.43
C SER A 487 -19.15 -2.61 -16.38
N ASN A 488 -20.00 -1.68 -16.83
CA ASN A 488 -20.79 -0.80 -15.97
C ASN A 488 -22.23 -0.68 -16.49
N PRO A 489 -23.21 -1.39 -15.87
CA PRO A 489 -24.63 -1.31 -16.24
C PRO A 489 -25.29 0.06 -16.03
N ASP A 490 -24.62 0.98 -15.33
CA ASP A 490 -25.10 2.34 -15.04
C ASP A 490 -24.25 3.41 -15.79
N ILE A 491 -23.51 3.03 -16.84
CA ILE A 491 -22.57 3.92 -17.56
C ILE A 491 -23.23 5.14 -18.23
N GLY A 492 -24.56 5.13 -18.40
CA GLY A 492 -25.35 6.27 -18.85
C GLY A 492 -26.55 5.88 -19.73
N GLY A 493 -27.66 6.59 -19.59
CA GLY A 493 -28.88 6.38 -20.39
C GLY A 493 -28.67 6.62 -21.89
N ASP A 494 -27.72 7.48 -22.27
CA ASP A 494 -27.36 7.76 -23.66
C ASP A 494 -26.79 6.53 -24.39
N VAL A 495 -26.07 5.66 -23.69
CA VAL A 495 -25.53 4.40 -24.25
C VAL A 495 -26.68 3.44 -24.59
N TYR A 496 -27.64 3.30 -23.68
CA TYR A 496 -28.83 2.48 -23.89
C TYR A 496 -29.75 3.02 -24.98
N LEU A 497 -29.89 4.35 -25.10
CA LEU A 497 -30.58 4.99 -26.22
C LEU A 497 -29.94 4.58 -27.56
N LYS A 498 -28.61 4.66 -27.68
CA LYS A 498 -27.90 4.30 -28.92
C LYS A 498 -27.96 2.81 -29.22
N LEU A 499 -27.82 1.94 -28.22
CA LEU A 499 -28.05 0.50 -28.37
C LEU A 499 -29.46 0.20 -28.87
N GLY A 500 -30.49 0.82 -28.28
CA GLY A 500 -31.88 0.67 -28.71
C GLY A 500 -32.09 1.13 -30.15
N ASN A 501 -31.50 2.27 -30.54
CA ASN A 501 -31.57 2.76 -31.92
C ASN A 501 -30.92 1.79 -32.92
N ILE A 502 -29.77 1.21 -32.58
CA ILE A 502 -29.09 0.22 -33.44
C ILE A 502 -29.93 -1.07 -33.53
N ARG A 503 -30.45 -1.58 -32.41
CA ARG A 503 -31.34 -2.75 -32.36
C ARG A 503 -32.61 -2.56 -33.19
N PHE A 504 -33.21 -1.38 -33.10
CA PHE A 504 -34.39 -1.04 -33.88
C PHE A 504 -34.10 -1.06 -35.39
N ARG A 505 -32.95 -0.52 -35.83
CA ARG A 505 -32.50 -0.60 -37.23
C ARG A 505 -32.26 -2.04 -37.69
N ARG A 506 -31.80 -2.91 -36.79
CA ARG A 506 -31.62 -4.36 -37.03
C ARG A 506 -32.94 -5.16 -36.98
N GLN A 507 -34.07 -4.50 -36.76
CA GLN A 507 -35.40 -5.11 -36.59
C GLN A 507 -35.57 -5.94 -35.29
N ASP A 508 -34.65 -5.84 -34.34
CA ASP A 508 -34.74 -6.45 -33.00
C ASP A 508 -35.64 -5.58 -32.09
N ARG A 509 -36.93 -5.46 -32.42
CA ARG A 509 -37.83 -4.48 -31.79
C ARG A 509 -38.00 -4.66 -30.28
N ASP A 510 -38.15 -5.90 -29.81
CA ASP A 510 -38.34 -6.18 -28.38
C ASP A 510 -37.12 -5.76 -27.55
N GLU A 511 -35.92 -6.04 -28.07
CA GLU A 511 -34.67 -5.69 -27.38
C GLU A 511 -34.39 -4.18 -27.47
N ALA A 512 -34.81 -3.52 -28.55
CA ALA A 512 -34.76 -2.07 -28.66
C ALA A 512 -35.62 -1.39 -27.58
N VAL A 513 -36.85 -1.88 -27.36
CA VAL A 513 -37.73 -1.40 -26.30
C VAL A 513 -37.10 -1.57 -24.92
N ARG A 514 -36.52 -2.74 -24.61
CA ARG A 514 -35.81 -2.96 -23.34
C ARG A 514 -34.64 -1.99 -23.12
N CYS A 515 -33.86 -1.74 -24.18
CA CYS A 515 -32.77 -0.76 -24.09
C CYS A 515 -33.32 0.64 -23.81
N TRP A 516 -34.39 1.07 -24.48
CA TRP A 516 -35.00 2.38 -24.23
C TRP A 516 -35.67 2.49 -22.85
N GLU A 517 -36.30 1.44 -22.35
CA GLU A 517 -36.84 1.42 -20.99
C GLU A 517 -35.70 1.58 -19.97
N ARG A 518 -34.60 0.86 -20.15
CA ARG A 518 -33.39 1.03 -19.32
C ARG A 518 -32.79 2.43 -19.42
N ALA A 519 -32.84 3.06 -20.61
CA ALA A 519 -32.41 4.44 -20.76
C ALA A 519 -33.26 5.42 -19.94
N LEU A 520 -34.59 5.21 -19.84
CA LEU A 520 -35.48 6.03 -19.01
C LEU A 520 -35.37 5.73 -17.51
N GLU A 521 -34.98 4.52 -17.11
CA GLU A 521 -34.65 4.25 -15.71
C GLU A 521 -33.45 5.08 -15.24
N LEU A 522 -32.47 5.29 -16.13
CA LEU A 522 -31.25 6.06 -15.85
C LEU A 522 -31.41 7.56 -16.08
N ASP A 523 -32.25 7.96 -17.03
CA ASP A 523 -32.57 9.35 -17.37
C ASP A 523 -34.08 9.50 -17.65
N PRO A 524 -34.90 9.66 -16.59
CA PRO A 524 -36.37 9.72 -16.71
C PRO A 524 -36.86 10.88 -17.58
N ASP A 525 -36.05 11.94 -17.73
CA ASP A 525 -36.42 13.13 -18.46
C ASP A 525 -36.11 13.05 -19.96
N ASN A 526 -35.50 11.97 -20.44
CA ASN A 526 -35.10 11.82 -21.83
C ASN A 526 -36.28 11.84 -22.82
N ALA A 527 -36.55 13.00 -23.43
CA ALA A 527 -37.68 13.19 -24.36
C ALA A 527 -37.52 12.38 -25.65
N ILE A 528 -36.29 12.14 -26.10
CA ILE A 528 -36.00 11.36 -27.32
C ILE A 528 -36.42 9.90 -27.09
N VAL A 529 -36.02 9.32 -25.97
CA VAL A 529 -36.34 7.93 -25.63
C VAL A 529 -37.86 7.74 -25.47
N ARG A 530 -38.56 8.69 -24.83
CA ARG A 530 -40.04 8.68 -24.73
C ARG A 530 -40.71 8.65 -26.09
N THR A 531 -40.32 9.55 -26.99
CA THR A 531 -40.83 9.59 -28.37
C THR A 531 -40.58 8.28 -29.12
N ASN A 532 -39.40 7.67 -28.96
CA ASN A 532 -39.07 6.39 -29.58
C ASN A 532 -39.98 5.25 -29.09
N LEU A 533 -40.22 5.17 -27.77
CA LEU A 533 -41.10 4.16 -27.18
C LEU A 533 -42.56 4.34 -27.59
N GLU A 534 -43.06 5.58 -27.60
CA GLU A 534 -44.42 5.90 -28.07
C GLU A 534 -44.63 5.47 -29.52
N SER A 535 -43.66 5.82 -30.39
CA SER A 535 -43.71 5.48 -31.81
C SER A 535 -43.73 3.97 -32.04
N VAL A 536 -42.92 3.21 -31.30
CA VAL A 536 -42.87 1.75 -31.45
C VAL A 536 -44.11 1.06 -30.87
N ARG A 537 -44.65 1.57 -29.75
CA ARG A 537 -45.91 1.06 -29.17
C ARG A 537 -47.10 1.27 -30.09
N GLN A 538 -47.15 2.39 -30.83
CA GLN A 538 -48.20 2.64 -31.84
C GLN A 538 -48.10 1.74 -33.08
N VAL A 539 -46.93 1.15 -33.35
CA VAL A 539 -46.69 0.28 -34.51
C VAL A 539 -46.82 -1.21 -34.14
N LEU A 540 -46.71 -1.55 -32.85
CA LEU A 540 -46.80 -2.93 -32.34
C LEU A 540 -48.13 -3.26 -31.65
N GLY A 541 -48.91 -2.25 -31.24
CA GLY A 541 -50.31 -2.39 -30.82
C GLY A 541 -51.25 -2.17 -31.99
#